data_AF-A0A950KQV5-F1
#
_entry.id   AF-A0A950KQV5-F1
#
_cell.length_a   1.000
_cell.length_b   1.000
_cell.length_c   1.000
_cell.angle_alpha   90.00
_cell.angle_beta   90.00
_cell.angle_gamma   90.00
#
_symmetry.space_group_name_H-M   'P 1'
#
loop_
_entity.id
_entity.type
_entity.pdbx_description
1 polymer ?
#
loop_
_entity_poly.entity_id
_entity_poly.type
_entity_poly.pdbx_seq_one_letter_code
_entity_poly.pdbx_strand_id
1 'polypeptide(L)'
;MATVPRNLAEIALPGQDRPAPQGAVRDVVDYELLFDCVHCGLCLESCPTYVITRAEMDSPRGRIYLMKALAEGRLELDRDAVRHLDLCLECRGCETACPSGVRYGRPIEHARGYIERNWRRSMVERLRNRIIRTIFPYPERLRAALAPLRFAERTGM
;
A
#
# COMPACT_ATOMS: atom_id res chain seq x y z
N MET A 1 29.35 9.45 -16.02
CA MET A 1 28.87 9.23 -14.64
C MET A 1 27.69 10.14 -14.41
N ALA A 2 26.47 9.61 -14.41
CA ALA A 2 25.27 10.40 -14.12
C ALA A 2 25.25 10.71 -12.61
N THR A 3 25.27 11.98 -12.24
CA THR A 3 25.18 12.43 -10.85
C THR A 3 23.82 12.06 -10.28
N VAL A 4 23.80 11.30 -9.19
CA VAL A 4 22.58 11.01 -8.42
C VAL A 4 22.09 12.32 -7.79
N PRO A 5 20.81 12.70 -7.98
CA PRO A 5 20.27 13.95 -7.44
C PRO A 5 20.37 13.98 -5.91
N ARG A 6 20.68 15.16 -5.34
CA ARG A 6 20.97 15.33 -3.91
C ARG A 6 19.71 15.49 -3.06
N ASN A 7 18.56 15.73 -3.69
CA ASN A 7 17.28 15.85 -3.01
C ASN A 7 16.11 15.42 -3.92
N LEU A 8 14.96 15.12 -3.31
CA LEU A 8 13.76 14.65 -4.02
C LEU A 8 13.16 15.68 -4.99
N ALA A 9 13.46 16.98 -4.83
CA ALA A 9 12.90 18.04 -5.66
C ALA A 9 13.60 18.14 -7.04
N GLU A 10 14.84 17.66 -7.15
CA GLU A 10 15.61 17.64 -8.41
C GLU A 10 15.16 16.55 -9.39
N ILE A 11 14.36 15.60 -8.93
CA ILE A 11 13.76 14.58 -9.77
C ILE A 11 12.48 15.19 -10.37
N ALA A 12 12.59 16.06 -11.36
CA ALA A 12 11.44 16.52 -12.14
C ALA A 12 10.98 15.36 -13.05
N LEU A 13 9.74 14.90 -12.87
CA LEU A 13 9.27 13.67 -13.52
C LEU A 13 8.22 13.99 -14.58
N PRO A 14 8.27 13.32 -15.74
CA PRO A 14 7.26 13.51 -16.78
C PRO A 14 5.88 13.24 -16.20
N GLY A 15 4.93 14.17 -16.39
CA GLY A 15 3.54 14.03 -15.93
C GLY A 15 3.18 14.78 -14.64
N GLN A 16 4.14 15.41 -13.96
CA GLN A 16 3.94 16.18 -12.72
C GLN A 16 3.31 17.58 -12.89
N ASP A 17 2.90 17.96 -14.09
CA ASP A 17 2.34 19.29 -14.37
C ASP A 17 0.84 19.25 -14.70
N ARG A 18 0.18 18.08 -14.55
CA ARG A 18 -1.25 17.92 -14.85
C ARG A 18 -2.10 18.28 -13.65
N PRO A 19 -2.91 19.37 -13.70
CA PRO A 19 -3.70 19.79 -12.57
C PRO A 19 -4.74 18.71 -12.20
N ALA A 20 -4.80 18.37 -10.90
CA ALA A 20 -5.88 17.54 -10.37
C ALA A 20 -7.25 18.17 -10.69
N PRO A 21 -8.28 17.36 -11.01
CA PRO A 21 -9.62 17.86 -11.32
C PRO A 21 -10.20 18.67 -10.15
N GLN A 22 -11.01 19.68 -10.48
CA GLN A 22 -11.66 20.53 -9.48
C GLN A 22 -12.58 19.67 -8.58
N GLY A 23 -12.33 19.68 -7.27
CA GLY A 23 -13.02 18.82 -6.29
C GLY A 23 -12.27 17.56 -5.89
N ALA A 24 -11.06 17.31 -6.42
CA ALA A 24 -10.24 16.19 -6.00
C ALA A 24 -9.81 16.31 -4.52
N VAL A 25 -10.02 15.25 -3.74
CA VAL A 25 -9.47 15.10 -2.40
C VAL A 25 -7.98 14.83 -2.53
N ARG A 26 -7.21 15.92 -2.68
CA ARG A 26 -5.75 15.88 -2.89
C ARG A 26 -4.99 15.18 -1.76
N ASP A 27 -5.61 15.03 -0.59
CA ASP A 27 -5.03 14.34 0.56
C ASP A 27 -4.99 12.80 0.42
N VAL A 28 -5.69 12.23 -0.57
CA VAL A 28 -5.74 10.77 -0.78
C VAL A 28 -4.45 10.28 -1.41
N VAL A 29 -4.05 10.87 -2.54
CA VAL A 29 -2.86 10.53 -3.33
C VAL A 29 -2.40 11.76 -4.12
N ASP A 30 -1.08 11.91 -4.32
CA ASP A 30 -0.55 12.82 -5.34
C ASP A 30 -1.01 12.35 -6.71
N TYR A 31 -2.10 12.95 -7.17
CA TYR A 31 -2.86 12.52 -8.35
C TYR A 31 -2.00 12.51 -9.63
N GLU A 32 -1.00 13.38 -9.68
CA GLU A 32 0.01 13.43 -10.73
C GLU A 32 0.78 12.11 -10.93
N LEU A 33 1.01 11.36 -9.85
CA LEU A 33 1.75 10.09 -9.88
C LEU A 33 0.91 8.91 -10.42
N LEU A 34 -0.39 9.12 -10.62
CA LEU A 34 -1.32 8.10 -11.09
C LEU A 34 -1.58 8.19 -12.61
N PHE A 35 -1.32 9.34 -13.25
CA PHE A 35 -1.69 9.60 -14.64
C PHE A 35 -0.89 8.81 -15.68
N ASP A 36 0.30 8.33 -15.32
CA ASP A 36 1.16 7.62 -16.27
C ASP A 36 0.60 6.23 -16.63
N CYS A 37 -0.40 5.75 -15.89
CA CYS A 37 -1.03 4.47 -16.16
C CYS A 37 -1.95 4.54 -17.39
N VAL A 38 -1.55 3.87 -18.48
CA VAL A 38 -2.37 3.68 -19.69
C VAL A 38 -3.31 2.46 -19.61
N HIS A 39 -3.41 1.84 -18.43
CA HIS A 39 -4.31 0.71 -18.17
C HIS A 39 -4.06 -0.57 -19.01
N CYS A 40 -2.83 -0.77 -19.52
CA CYS A 40 -2.47 -1.89 -20.41
C CYS A 40 -2.45 -3.29 -19.78
N GLY A 41 -2.34 -3.41 -18.46
CA GLY A 41 -2.40 -4.70 -17.75
C GLY A 41 -1.08 -5.50 -17.68
N LEU A 42 0.05 -5.01 -18.20
CA LEU A 42 1.32 -5.74 -18.11
C LEU A 42 1.81 -5.97 -16.67
N CYS A 43 1.36 -5.13 -15.72
CA CYS A 43 1.71 -5.27 -14.31
C CYS A 43 0.95 -6.38 -13.56
N LEU A 44 -0.05 -7.03 -14.18
CA LEU A 44 -0.92 -8.00 -13.52
C LEU A 44 -0.13 -9.21 -13.02
N GLU A 45 0.54 -9.93 -13.92
CA GLU A 45 1.30 -11.15 -13.60
C GLU A 45 2.58 -10.88 -12.77
N SER A 46 3.06 -9.64 -12.74
CA SER A 46 4.18 -9.24 -11.89
C SER A 46 3.76 -8.96 -10.44
N CYS A 47 2.45 -8.89 -10.15
CA CYS A 47 1.95 -8.63 -8.81
C CYS A 47 1.62 -9.95 -8.09
N PRO A 48 2.32 -10.29 -7.00
CA PRO A 48 2.09 -11.56 -6.31
C PRO A 48 0.68 -11.66 -5.72
N THR A 49 0.11 -10.54 -5.26
CA THR A 49 -1.27 -10.53 -4.75
C THR A 49 -2.26 -10.89 -5.85
N TYR A 50 -2.15 -10.31 -7.05
CA TYR A 50 -3.04 -10.62 -8.16
C TYR A 50 -2.91 -12.07 -8.62
N VAL A 51 -1.69 -12.60 -8.70
CA VAL A 51 -1.46 -14.00 -9.10
C VAL A 51 -2.21 -14.98 -8.18
N ILE A 52 -2.28 -14.66 -6.88
CA ILE A 52 -2.99 -15.47 -5.87
C ILE A 52 -4.50 -15.20 -5.89
N THR A 53 -4.93 -13.94 -5.84
CA THR A 53 -6.34 -13.62 -5.67
C THR A 53 -7.14 -13.65 -6.97
N ARG A 54 -6.47 -13.46 -8.12
CA ARG A 54 -7.05 -13.29 -9.47
C ARG A 54 -8.11 -12.19 -9.57
N ALA A 55 -8.26 -11.38 -8.53
CA ALA A 55 -9.13 -10.23 -8.51
C ALA A 55 -8.37 -9.02 -9.05
N GLU A 56 -8.85 -8.43 -10.14
CA GLU A 56 -8.17 -7.29 -10.74
C GLU A 56 -8.01 -6.10 -9.77
N MET A 57 -8.95 -5.92 -8.86
CA MET A 57 -8.90 -4.88 -7.81
C MET A 57 -7.69 -5.05 -6.87
N ASP A 58 -7.14 -6.25 -6.76
CA ASP A 58 -5.91 -6.55 -6.01
C ASP A 58 -4.63 -6.45 -6.85
N SER A 59 -4.75 -6.04 -8.11
CA SER A 59 -3.61 -5.78 -8.98
C SER A 59 -3.11 -4.33 -8.83
N PRO A 60 -1.89 -4.01 -9.30
CA PRO A 60 -1.37 -2.65 -9.29
C PRO A 60 -2.25 -1.73 -10.15
N ARG A 61 -2.71 -2.22 -11.31
CA ARG A 61 -3.62 -1.50 -12.21
C ARG A 61 -4.95 -1.18 -11.54
N GLY A 62 -5.58 -2.18 -10.95
CA GLY A 62 -6.86 -2.02 -10.25
C GLY A 62 -6.75 -1.05 -9.08
N ARG A 63 -5.65 -1.13 -8.30
CA ARG A 63 -5.38 -0.20 -7.20
C ARG A 63 -5.15 1.23 -7.67
N ILE A 64 -4.45 1.45 -8.79
CA ILE A 64 -4.33 2.80 -9.38
C ILE A 64 -5.72 3.35 -9.69
N TYR A 65 -6.60 2.53 -10.26
CA TYR A 65 -7.98 2.95 -10.54
C TYR A 65 -8.77 3.26 -9.27
N LEU A 66 -8.65 2.43 -8.22
CA LEU A 66 -9.24 2.69 -6.90
C LEU A 66 -8.74 4.01 -6.30
N MET A 67 -7.43 4.21 -6.26
CA MET A 67 -6.81 5.44 -5.74
C MET A 67 -7.29 6.67 -6.52
N LYS A 68 -7.40 6.55 -7.85
CA LYS A 68 -7.91 7.61 -8.72
C LYS A 68 -9.37 7.94 -8.37
N ALA A 69 -10.22 6.93 -8.25
CA ALA A 69 -11.64 7.11 -7.93
C ALA A 69 -11.85 7.73 -6.54
N LEU A 70 -11.06 7.32 -5.53
CA LEU A 70 -11.07 7.93 -4.20
C LEU A 70 -10.61 9.39 -4.25
N ALA A 71 -9.51 9.68 -4.95
CA ALA A 71 -8.99 11.04 -5.10
C ALA A 71 -9.96 11.96 -5.86
N GLU A 72 -10.76 11.42 -6.78
CA GLU A 72 -11.77 12.18 -7.54
C GLU A 72 -13.13 12.28 -6.82
N GLY A 73 -13.26 11.69 -5.62
CA GLY A 73 -14.52 11.66 -4.88
C GLY A 73 -15.62 10.82 -5.56
N ARG A 74 -15.28 9.99 -6.56
CA ARG A 74 -16.24 9.06 -7.19
C ARG A 74 -16.45 7.79 -6.40
N LEU A 75 -15.53 7.49 -5.49
CA LEU A 75 -15.58 6.36 -4.59
C LEU A 75 -15.42 6.91 -3.16
N GLU A 76 -16.32 6.53 -2.26
CA GLU A 76 -16.13 6.77 -0.84
C GLU A 76 -15.16 5.74 -0.26
N LEU A 77 -14.48 6.10 0.82
CA LEU A 77 -13.60 5.15 1.49
C LEU A 77 -14.44 4.10 2.24
N ASP A 78 -14.47 2.89 1.71
CA ASP A 78 -15.21 1.76 2.28
C ASP A 78 -14.29 0.58 2.66
N ARG A 79 -14.90 -0.50 3.19
CA ARG A 79 -14.17 -1.68 3.64
C ARG A 79 -13.43 -2.39 2.51
N ASP A 80 -14.01 -2.44 1.32
CA ASP A 80 -13.45 -3.20 0.21
C ASP A 80 -12.30 -2.43 -0.46
N ALA A 81 -12.44 -1.12 -0.65
CA ALA A 81 -11.37 -0.23 -1.09
C ALA A 81 -10.16 -0.31 -0.14
N VAL A 82 -10.40 -0.23 1.17
CA VAL A 82 -9.34 -0.38 2.19
C VAL A 82 -8.68 -1.76 2.09
N ARG A 83 -9.47 -2.83 1.99
CA ARG A 83 -8.93 -4.20 1.85
C ARG A 83 -8.04 -4.34 0.63
N HIS A 84 -8.50 -3.89 -0.54
CA HIS A 84 -7.74 -4.01 -1.79
C HIS A 84 -6.40 -3.27 -1.70
N LEU A 85 -6.38 -2.06 -1.12
CA LEU A 85 -5.16 -1.27 -0.93
C LEU A 85 -4.22 -1.85 0.15
N ASP A 86 -4.76 -2.44 1.22
CA ASP A 86 -3.98 -3.11 2.27
C ASP A 86 -3.33 -4.42 1.83
N LEU A 87 -3.91 -5.11 0.85
CA LEU A 87 -3.30 -6.34 0.29
C LEU A 87 -2.04 -6.08 -0.55
N CYS A 88 -1.70 -4.82 -0.80
CA CYS A 88 -0.45 -4.48 -1.46
C CYS A 88 0.74 -4.79 -0.54
N LEU A 89 1.73 -5.55 -1.02
CA LEU A 89 2.95 -5.82 -0.26
C LEU A 89 4.02 -4.73 -0.41
N GLU A 90 3.77 -3.72 -1.24
CA GLU A 90 4.77 -2.69 -1.62
C GLU A 90 6.09 -3.28 -2.15
N CYS A 91 6.04 -4.45 -2.81
CA CYS A 91 7.22 -5.14 -3.34
C CYS A 91 7.83 -4.52 -4.61
N ARG A 92 7.15 -3.53 -5.22
CA ARG A 92 7.58 -2.78 -6.42
C ARG A 92 7.83 -3.59 -7.70
N GLY A 93 7.51 -4.89 -7.73
CA GLY A 93 7.63 -5.72 -8.94
C GLY A 93 6.83 -5.17 -10.14
N CYS A 94 5.73 -4.47 -9.88
CA CYS A 94 4.89 -3.83 -10.89
C CYS A 94 5.56 -2.63 -11.61
N GLU A 95 6.48 -1.92 -10.95
CA GLU A 95 7.16 -0.76 -11.55
C GLU A 95 8.11 -1.23 -12.66
N THR A 96 8.84 -2.32 -12.41
CA THR A 96 9.77 -2.92 -13.38
C THR A 96 9.06 -3.44 -14.63
N ALA A 97 7.85 -3.97 -14.47
CA ALA A 97 7.05 -4.49 -15.58
C ALA A 97 6.30 -3.40 -16.37
N CYS A 98 6.25 -2.16 -15.85
CA CYS A 98 5.44 -1.12 -16.44
C CYS A 98 6.18 -0.43 -17.60
N PRO A 99 5.70 -0.54 -18.86
CA PRO A 99 6.32 0.14 -19.99
C PRO A 99 6.13 1.67 -19.93
N SER A 100 5.11 2.13 -19.19
CA SER A 100 4.81 3.56 -19.02
C SER A 100 5.60 4.20 -17.87
N GLY A 101 6.41 3.43 -17.13
CA GLY A 101 7.25 3.97 -16.05
C GLY A 101 6.47 4.46 -14.82
N VAL A 102 5.28 3.91 -14.55
CA VAL A 102 4.49 4.27 -13.36
C VAL A 102 5.29 3.98 -12.09
N ARG A 103 5.52 5.01 -11.26
CA ARG A 103 6.19 4.88 -9.96
C ARG A 103 5.20 4.63 -8.85
N TYR A 104 4.72 3.39 -8.82
CA TYR A 104 3.61 2.91 -8.00
C TYR A 104 3.80 3.10 -6.48
N GLY A 105 5.03 3.04 -5.95
CA GLY A 105 5.27 3.07 -4.51
C GLY A 105 4.79 4.35 -3.81
N ARG A 106 5.07 5.52 -4.40
CA ARG A 106 4.64 6.81 -3.81
C ARG A 106 3.11 6.93 -3.67
N PRO A 107 2.29 6.67 -4.71
CA PRO A 107 0.85 6.78 -4.57
C PRO A 107 0.26 5.78 -3.57
N ILE A 108 0.76 4.53 -3.51
CA ILE A 108 0.22 3.56 -2.53
C ILE A 108 0.59 3.93 -1.09
N GLU A 109 1.79 4.47 -0.85
CA GLU A 109 2.21 4.97 0.46
C GLU A 109 1.31 6.13 0.92
N HIS A 110 1.01 7.10 0.03
CA HIS A 110 0.07 8.18 0.32
C HIS A 110 -1.34 7.68 0.61
N ALA A 111 -1.86 6.76 -0.21
CA ALA A 111 -3.18 6.17 -0.02
C ALA A 111 -3.29 5.46 1.34
N ARG A 112 -2.25 4.73 1.76
CA ARG A 112 -2.21 4.09 3.08
C ARG A 112 -2.15 5.10 4.22
N GLY A 113 -1.40 6.18 4.07
CA GLY A 113 -1.40 7.29 5.01
C GLY A 113 -2.79 7.93 5.15
N TYR A 114 -3.50 8.10 4.04
CA TYR A 114 -4.88 8.58 4.04
C TYR A 114 -5.83 7.59 4.73
N ILE A 115 -5.73 6.29 4.44
CA ILE A 115 -6.52 5.24 5.11
C ILE A 115 -6.29 5.26 6.62
N GLU A 116 -5.05 5.34 7.09
CA GLU A 116 -4.75 5.29 8.52
C GLU A 116 -5.36 6.48 9.28
N ARG A 117 -5.45 7.66 8.63
CA ARG A 117 -6.07 8.86 9.24
C ARG A 117 -7.60 8.85 9.18
N ASN A 118 -8.18 8.30 8.12
CA ASN A 118 -9.61 8.45 7.82
C ASN A 118 -10.44 7.18 8.04
N TRP A 119 -9.81 6.02 8.19
CA TRP A 119 -10.50 4.74 8.38
C TRP A 119 -10.40 4.21 9.81
N ARG A 120 -11.55 3.96 10.44
CA ARG A 120 -11.60 3.34 11.77
C ARG A 120 -11.50 1.82 11.67
N ARG A 121 -10.28 1.30 11.88
CA ARG A 121 -10.02 -0.14 12.08
C ARG A 121 -10.83 -0.71 13.25
N SER A 122 -11.26 -1.97 13.13
CA SER A 122 -11.95 -2.68 14.21
C SER A 122 -11.07 -2.85 15.45
N MET A 123 -11.68 -3.03 16.63
CA MET A 123 -10.95 -3.21 17.89
C MET A 123 -10.01 -4.42 17.83
N VAL A 124 -10.44 -5.50 17.17
CA VAL A 124 -9.65 -6.71 16.97
C VAL A 124 -8.41 -6.43 16.10
N GLU A 125 -8.57 -5.71 14.99
CA GLU A 125 -7.43 -5.34 14.13
C GLU A 125 -6.43 -4.43 14.85
N ARG A 126 -6.93 -3.46 15.62
CA ARG A 126 -6.07 -2.58 16.43
C ARG A 126 -5.27 -3.37 17.46
N LEU A 127 -5.93 -4.29 18.17
CA LEU A 127 -5.27 -5.15 19.16
C LEU A 127 -4.24 -6.06 18.50
N ARG A 128 -4.59 -6.74 17.41
CA ARG A 128 -3.66 -7.59 16.64
C ARG A 128 -2.43 -6.79 16.17
N ASN A 129 -2.64 -5.63 15.56
CA ASN A 129 -1.54 -4.80 15.07
C ASN A 129 -0.67 -4.28 16.23
N ARG A 130 -1.26 -3.97 17.38
CA ARG A 130 -0.54 -3.59 18.60
C ARG A 130 0.32 -4.74 19.14
N ILE A 131 -0.24 -5.95 19.22
CA ILE A 131 0.47 -7.17 19.64
C ILE A 131 1.65 -7.42 18.72
N ILE A 132 1.42 -7.46 17.39
CA ILE A 132 2.48 -7.70 16.41
C ILE A 132 3.59 -6.65 16.57
N ARG A 133 3.26 -5.36 16.62
CA ARG A 133 4.29 -4.29 16.73
C ARG A 133 5.02 -4.26 18.08
N THR A 134 4.41 -4.78 19.15
CA THR A 134 4.98 -4.66 20.52
C THR A 134 5.72 -5.91 20.95
N ILE A 135 5.32 -7.09 20.46
CA ILE A 135 5.84 -8.40 20.91
C ILE A 135 6.80 -9.00 19.89
N PHE A 136 6.45 -9.06 18.59
CA PHE A 136 7.29 -9.74 17.58
C PHE A 136 8.68 -9.11 17.36
N PRO A 137 8.85 -7.77 17.32
CA PRO A 137 10.16 -7.15 17.10
C PRO A 137 11.14 -7.30 18.27
N TYR A 138 10.67 -7.71 19.46
CA TYR A 138 11.47 -7.71 20.69
C TYR A 138 11.57 -9.13 21.24
N PRO A 139 12.70 -9.84 21.02
CA PRO A 139 12.82 -11.26 21.35
C PRO A 139 12.60 -11.56 22.83
N GLU A 140 12.98 -10.66 23.74
CA GLU A 140 12.74 -10.84 25.18
C GLU A 140 11.25 -10.80 25.55
N ARG A 141 10.48 -9.92 24.91
CA ARG A 141 9.02 -9.85 25.13
C ARG A 141 8.32 -11.08 24.57
N LEU A 142 8.76 -11.55 23.41
CA LEU A 142 8.24 -12.77 22.81
C LEU A 142 8.57 -13.99 23.69
N ARG A 143 9.80 -14.11 24.21
CA ARG A 143 10.19 -15.19 25.14
C ARG A 143 9.36 -15.15 26.42
N ALA A 144 9.15 -13.97 27.00
CA ALA A 144 8.29 -13.81 28.18
C ALA A 144 6.84 -14.20 27.88
N ALA A 145 6.30 -13.79 26.73
CA ALA A 145 4.94 -14.15 26.31
C ALA A 145 4.78 -15.66 26.08
N LEU A 146 5.82 -16.35 25.62
CA LEU A 146 5.83 -17.81 25.40
C LEU A 146 6.25 -18.61 26.64
N ALA A 147 6.65 -17.96 27.74
CA ALA A 147 7.10 -18.63 28.96
C ALA A 147 6.07 -19.61 29.57
N PRO A 148 4.76 -19.29 29.63
CA PRO A 148 3.76 -20.22 30.17
C PRO A 148 3.60 -21.46 29.30
N LEU A 149 3.64 -21.28 27.98
CA LEU A 149 3.53 -22.37 27.00
C LEU A 149 4.75 -23.30 27.09
N ARG A 150 5.96 -22.72 27.19
CA ARG A 150 7.20 -23.47 27.39
C ARG A 150 7.25 -24.19 28.74
N PHE A 151 6.63 -23.62 29.76
CA PHE A 151 6.51 -24.26 31.07
C PHE A 151 5.58 -25.48 30.98
N ALA A 152 4.41 -25.34 30.37
CA ALA A 152 3.47 -26.44 30.14
C ALA A 152 4.12 -27.61 29.37
N GLU A 153 4.80 -27.33 28.24
CA GLU A 153 5.55 -28.34 27.47
C GLU A 153 6.63 -29.04 28.30
N ARG A 154 7.37 -28.31 29.14
CA ARG A 154 8.39 -28.90 30.01
C ARG A 154 7.82 -29.75 31.14
N THR A 155 6.62 -29.42 31.61
CA THR A 155 5.94 -30.18 32.66
C THR A 155 5.16 -31.39 32.13
N GLY A 156 5.12 -31.62 30.81
CA GLY A 156 4.49 -32.78 30.20
C GLY A 156 2.96 -32.81 30.29
N MET A 157 2.32 -31.63 30.39
CA MET A 157 0.86 -31.45 30.31
C MET A 157 0.43 -31.02 28.91
#